data_AF-A0A6I3K9Q3-F1
#
_entry.id   AF-A0A6I3K9Q3-F1
#
_cell.length_a   1.000
_cell.length_b   1.000
_cell.length_c   1.000
_cell.angle_alpha   90.00
_cell.angle_beta   90.00
_cell.angle_gamma   90.00
#
_symmetry.space_group_name_H-M   'P 1'
#
loop_
_entity.id
_entity.type
_entity.pdbx_description
1 polymer ?
#
loop_
_entity_poly.entity_id
_entity_poly.type
_entity_poly.pdbx_seq_one_letter_code
_entity_poly.pdbx_strand_id
1 'polypeptide(L)'
;MVGSSYLDEKETDPCPKDNEQAARDVRSFVAEDYQRQERENGEEVKPFEDLDFTEGGRYFACAKHPEADLRQFFCVTTVGNAEVINYMFRHSMGDAKDVEDMKSASKELAAIIDSVA
;
A
#
# COMPACT_ATOMS: atom_id res chain seq x y z
N MET A 1 14.12 -6.65 1.11
CA MET A 1 14.90 -5.72 0.29
C MET A 1 14.25 -4.36 0.48
N VAL A 2 14.95 -3.35 1.01
CA VAL A 2 14.39 -1.99 1.16
C VAL A 2 14.66 -1.28 -0.16
N GLY A 3 13.62 -1.05 -0.96
CA GLY A 3 13.69 -0.26 -2.18
C GLY A 3 13.30 1.18 -1.90
N SER A 4 13.96 2.14 -2.55
CA SER A 4 13.59 3.55 -2.52
C SER A 4 13.11 3.98 -3.91
N SER A 5 11.88 4.45 -4.02
CA SER A 5 11.34 5.15 -5.19
C SER A 5 11.37 6.67 -4.95
N TYR A 6 11.64 7.45 -6.00
CA TYR A 6 11.47 8.90 -6.00
C TYR A 6 10.29 9.23 -6.90
N LEU A 7 9.27 9.89 -6.34
CA LEU A 7 8.10 10.35 -7.06
C LEU A 7 8.41 11.71 -7.69
N ASP A 8 7.93 11.95 -8.92
CA ASP A 8 8.04 13.28 -9.55
C ASP A 8 7.15 14.27 -8.76
N GLU A 9 7.61 15.51 -8.55
CA GLU A 9 6.87 16.53 -7.77
C GLU A 9 5.49 16.86 -8.37
N LYS A 10 5.22 16.42 -9.60
CA LYS A 10 3.94 16.57 -10.28
C LYS A 10 2.94 15.44 -10.01
N GLU A 11 3.41 14.29 -9.52
CA GLU A 11 2.58 13.10 -9.29
C GLU A 11 2.10 13.00 -7.84
N THR A 12 2.83 13.63 -6.91
CA THR A 12 2.45 13.72 -5.49
C THR A 12 2.78 15.09 -4.91
N ASP A 13 1.96 15.62 -4.00
CA ASP A 13 2.27 16.85 -3.26
C ASP A 13 3.60 16.66 -2.50
N PRO A 14 4.67 17.43 -2.81
CA PRO A 14 5.97 17.26 -2.17
C PRO A 14 5.97 17.65 -0.68
N CYS A 15 4.93 18.35 -0.21
CA CYS A 15 4.77 18.76 1.18
C CYS A 15 3.32 18.52 1.63
N PRO A 16 2.88 17.25 1.75
CA PRO A 16 1.50 16.96 2.07
C PRO A 16 1.18 17.52 3.46
N LYS A 17 0.11 18.33 3.54
CA LYS A 17 -0.39 18.88 4.81
C LYS A 17 -1.15 17.84 5.64
N ASP A 18 -1.56 16.76 4.99
CA ASP A 18 -2.35 15.66 5.55
C ASP A 18 -1.69 14.32 5.21
N ASN A 19 -1.21 13.63 6.25
CA ASN A 19 -0.54 12.34 6.15
C ASN A 19 -1.46 11.23 5.61
N GLU A 20 -2.76 11.28 5.92
CA GLU A 20 -3.72 10.29 5.42
C GLU A 20 -3.97 10.48 3.93
N GLN A 21 -4.10 11.73 3.50
CA GLN A 21 -4.24 12.04 2.08
C GLN A 21 -2.99 11.62 1.29
N ALA A 22 -1.79 11.92 1.82
CA ALA A 22 -0.54 11.47 1.23
C ALA A 22 -0.49 9.94 1.06
N ALA A 23 -0.90 9.19 2.09
CA ALA A 23 -0.94 7.72 2.00
C ALA A 23 -1.90 7.23 0.91
N ARG A 24 -3.06 7.88 0.74
CA ARG A 24 -4.02 7.56 -0.35
C ARG A 24 -3.48 7.89 -1.73
N ASP A 25 -2.79 9.01 -1.88
CA ASP A 25 -2.20 9.45 -3.15
C ASP A 25 -1.12 8.45 -3.59
N VAL A 26 -0.23 8.08 -2.67
CA VAL A 26 0.82 7.09 -2.91
C VAL A 26 0.22 5.71 -3.20
N ARG A 27 -0.82 5.29 -2.47
CA ARG A 27 -1.52 4.03 -2.76
C ARG A 27 -2.06 4.02 -4.21
N SER A 28 -2.64 5.14 -4.64
CA SER A 28 -3.19 5.28 -5.99
C SER A 28 -2.08 5.21 -7.05
N PHE A 29 -0.96 5.90 -6.83
CA PHE A 29 0.22 5.82 -7.69
C PHE A 29 0.74 4.39 -7.83
N VAL A 30 0.90 3.66 -6.72
CA VAL A 30 1.39 2.27 -6.74
C VAL A 30 0.42 1.36 -7.51
N ALA A 31 -0.89 1.51 -7.30
CA ALA A 31 -1.89 0.75 -8.03
C ALA A 31 -1.85 1.05 -9.55
N GLU A 32 -1.71 2.32 -9.92
CA GLU A 32 -1.60 2.74 -11.32
C GLU A 32 -0.30 2.22 -11.98
N ASP A 33 0.80 2.16 -11.24
CA ASP A 33 2.06 1.58 -11.71
C ASP A 33 1.92 0.08 -11.98
N TYR A 34 1.29 -0.68 -11.08
CA TYR A 34 0.98 -2.10 -11.32
C TYR A 34 0.12 -2.28 -12.58
N GLN A 35 -0.94 -1.49 -12.71
CA GLN A 35 -1.80 -1.54 -13.89
C GLN A 35 -1.10 -1.11 -15.18
N ARG A 36 -0.08 -0.26 -15.10
CA ARG A 36 0.78 0.07 -16.24
C ARG A 36 1.63 -1.14 -16.62
N GLN A 37 2.24 -1.81 -15.65
CA GLN A 37 3.04 -3.02 -15.90
C GLN A 37 2.18 -4.16 -16.49
N GLU A 38 0.95 -4.36 -15.99
CA GLU A 38 -0.01 -5.31 -16.57
C GLU A 38 -0.27 -5.02 -18.05
N ARG A 39 -0.51 -3.76 -18.42
CA ARG A 39 -0.69 -3.34 -19.82
C ARG A 39 0.53 -3.63 -20.68
N GLU A 40 1.72 -3.30 -20.17
CA GLU A 40 2.99 -3.49 -20.88
C GLU A 40 3.29 -4.97 -21.12
N ASN A 41 2.89 -5.83 -20.19
CA ASN A 41 3.04 -7.29 -20.28
C ASN A 41 1.92 -7.98 -21.09
N GLY A 42 0.91 -7.24 -21.53
CA GLY A 42 -0.24 -7.79 -22.27
C GLY A 42 -1.22 -8.58 -21.37
N GLU A 43 -1.21 -8.30 -20.07
CA GLU A 43 -2.11 -8.89 -19.08
C GLU A 43 -3.45 -8.12 -19.04
N GLU A 44 -4.49 -8.76 -18.52
CA GLU A 44 -5.76 -8.08 -18.26
C GLU A 44 -5.59 -7.10 -17.11
N VAL A 45 -5.85 -5.81 -17.35
CA VAL A 45 -5.77 -4.78 -16.33
C VAL A 45 -6.95 -4.88 -15.39
N LYS A 46 -6.69 -5.11 -14.10
CA LYS A 46 -7.76 -5.23 -13.12
C LYS A 46 -7.70 -4.07 -12.10
N PRO A 47 -8.84 -3.40 -11.83
CA PRO A 47 -8.88 -2.35 -10.82
C PRO A 47 -8.63 -2.94 -9.43
N PHE A 48 -7.66 -2.38 -8.71
CA PHE A 48 -7.45 -2.71 -7.31
C PHE A 48 -8.65 -2.25 -6.48
N GLU A 49 -8.99 -3.03 -5.45
CA GLU A 49 -9.99 -2.68 -4.46
C GLU A 49 -9.33 -1.89 -3.32
N ASP A 50 -9.86 -0.69 -3.05
CA ASP A 50 -9.39 0.17 -1.97
C ASP A 50 -9.93 -0.27 -0.61
N LEU A 51 -9.04 -0.41 0.36
CA LEU A 51 -9.34 -0.84 1.73
C LEU A 51 -8.49 -0.05 2.71
N ASP A 52 -9.10 0.90 3.42
CA ASP A 52 -8.41 1.73 4.39
C ASP A 52 -8.69 1.24 5.82
N PHE A 53 -7.69 1.25 6.69
CA PHE A 53 -7.87 0.91 8.11
C PHE A 53 -6.84 1.58 9.02
N THR A 54 -7.11 1.58 10.32
CA THR A 54 -6.18 2.04 11.36
C THR A 54 -5.73 0.87 12.20
N GLU A 55 -4.42 0.68 12.31
CA GLU A 55 -3.81 -0.38 13.12
C GLU A 55 -2.58 0.15 13.85
N GLY A 56 -2.37 -0.28 15.10
CA GLY A 56 -1.23 0.19 15.91
C GLY A 56 -1.21 1.71 16.12
N GLY A 57 -2.34 2.42 16.01
CA GLY A 57 -2.43 3.87 16.13
C GLY A 57 -2.07 4.65 14.86
N ARG A 58 -1.83 3.97 13.74
CA ARG A 58 -1.49 4.57 12.44
C ARG A 58 -2.52 4.25 11.37
N TYR A 59 -2.72 5.20 10.46
CA TYR A 59 -3.59 5.06 9.30
C TYR A 59 -2.84 4.34 8.16
N PHE A 60 -3.52 3.37 7.54
CA PHE A 60 -3.02 2.64 6.39
C PHE A 60 -4.02 2.75 5.23
N ALA A 61 -3.56 3.27 4.10
CA ALA A 61 -4.28 3.23 2.83
C ALA A 61 -3.85 1.98 2.07
N CYS A 62 -4.75 1.03 1.85
CA CYS A 62 -4.38 -0.24 1.24
C CYS A 62 -5.14 -0.51 -0.06
N ALA A 63 -4.51 -1.27 -0.95
CA ALA A 63 -5.12 -1.67 -2.21
C ALA A 63 -4.86 -3.15 -2.45
N LYS A 64 -5.92 -3.85 -2.86
CA LYS A 64 -5.96 -5.29 -2.98
C LYS A 64 -6.32 -5.67 -4.42
N HIS A 65 -5.44 -6.42 -5.07
CA HIS A 65 -5.71 -6.91 -6.43
C HIS A 65 -6.91 -7.87 -6.41
N PRO A 66 -7.86 -7.75 -7.36
CA PRO A 66 -9.11 -8.51 -7.32
C PRO A 66 -8.93 -10.00 -7.62
N GLU A 67 -7.77 -10.42 -8.11
CA GLU A 67 -7.46 -11.83 -8.30
C GLU A 67 -7.35 -12.55 -6.96
N ALA A 68 -8.20 -13.56 -6.78
CA ALA A 68 -8.32 -14.29 -5.53
C ALA A 68 -7.17 -15.29 -5.33
N ASP A 69 -6.66 -15.95 -6.37
CA ASP A 69 -5.74 -17.09 -6.17
C ASP A 69 -4.28 -16.66 -5.89
N LEU A 70 -3.87 -15.49 -6.40
CA LEU A 70 -2.57 -14.89 -6.13
C LEU A 70 -2.78 -13.47 -5.64
N ARG A 71 -2.71 -13.30 -4.32
CA ARG A 71 -3.02 -12.04 -3.69
C ARG A 71 -1.82 -11.12 -3.77
N GLN A 72 -1.97 -10.07 -4.56
CA GLN A 72 -1.17 -8.87 -4.46
C GLN A 72 -1.95 -7.88 -3.59
N PHE A 73 -1.44 -7.61 -2.40
CA PHE A 73 -2.05 -6.69 -1.47
C PHE A 73 -0.95 -5.82 -0.88
N PHE A 74 -1.14 -4.51 -0.88
CA PHE A 74 -0.21 -3.59 -0.26
C PHE A 74 -0.94 -2.53 0.54
N CYS A 75 -0.24 -1.97 1.52
CA CYS A 75 -0.69 -0.87 2.35
C CYS A 75 0.39 0.21 2.38
N VAL A 76 -0.05 1.46 2.52
CA VAL A 76 0.80 2.63 2.64
C VAL A 76 0.46 3.39 3.92
N THR A 77 1.49 3.76 4.68
CA THR A 77 1.40 4.75 5.76
C THR A 77 2.47 5.81 5.54
N THR A 78 2.30 6.99 6.14
CA THR A 78 3.28 8.07 6.07
C THR A 78 3.80 8.46 7.46
N VAL A 79 5.02 9.01 7.50
CA VAL A 79 5.74 9.46 8.70
C VAL A 79 6.47 10.75 8.36
N GLY A 80 5.89 11.89 8.71
CA GLY A 80 6.42 13.19 8.27
C GLY A 80 6.49 13.23 6.74
N ASN A 81 7.70 13.38 6.19
CA ASN A 81 7.93 13.43 4.74
C ASN A 81 8.30 12.06 4.12
N ALA A 82 8.15 10.96 4.85
CA ALA A 82 8.45 9.62 4.36
C ALA A 82 7.18 8.80 4.17
N GLU A 83 7.16 7.99 3.12
CA GLU A 83 6.16 6.93 2.91
C GLU A 83 6.75 5.57 3.27
N VAL A 84 5.91 4.69 3.80
CA VAL A 84 6.27 3.30 4.07
C VAL A 84 5.21 2.42 3.43
N ILE A 85 5.66 1.53 2.54
CA ILE A 85 4.81 0.61 1.81
C ILE A 85 5.12 -0.80 2.27
N ASN A 86 4.09 -1.53 2.72
CA ASN A 86 4.20 -2.95 3.02
C ASN A 86 3.39 -3.78 2.03
N TYR A 87 4.01 -4.85 1.55
CA TYR A 87 3.44 -5.73 0.54
C TYR A 87 3.21 -7.12 1.11
N MET A 88 2.17 -7.77 0.58
CA MET A 88 1.86 -9.17 0.79
C MET A 88 1.65 -9.80 -0.59
N PHE A 89 2.55 -10.73 -0.94
CA PHE A 89 2.48 -11.54 -2.15
C PHE A 89 2.40 -13.02 -1.76
N ARG A 90 1.21 -13.62 -1.85
CA ARG A 90 0.99 -15.02 -1.47
C ARG A 90 -0.25 -15.61 -2.13
N HIS A 91 -0.40 -16.93 -2.09
CA HIS A 91 -1.68 -17.56 -2.36
C HIS A 91 -2.70 -17.15 -1.29
N SER A 92 -3.91 -16.76 -1.71
CA SER A 92 -4.94 -16.32 -0.78
C SER A 92 -5.41 -17.44 0.13
N MET A 93 -5.70 -17.09 1.38
CA MET A 93 -6.41 -17.95 2.33
C MET A 93 -7.88 -17.54 2.47
N GLY A 94 -8.38 -16.71 1.56
CA GLY A 94 -9.68 -16.07 1.59
C GLY A 94 -9.61 -14.61 2.03
N ASP A 95 -10.47 -13.78 1.44
CA ASP A 95 -10.50 -12.31 1.60
C ASP A 95 -10.42 -11.85 3.05
N ALA A 96 -11.27 -12.40 3.92
CA ALA A 96 -11.32 -12.02 5.32
C ALA A 96 -9.98 -12.30 6.04
N LYS A 97 -9.38 -13.46 5.77
CA LYS A 97 -8.12 -13.87 6.41
C LYS A 97 -6.94 -13.05 5.90
N ASP A 98 -6.92 -12.73 4.60
CA ASP A 98 -5.88 -11.88 4.01
C ASP A 98 -5.93 -10.45 4.58
N VAL A 99 -7.13 -9.90 4.78
CA VAL A 99 -7.30 -8.58 5.42
C VAL A 99 -6.85 -8.60 6.88
N GLU A 100 -7.20 -9.64 7.65
CA GLU A 100 -6.74 -9.77 9.04
C GLU A 100 -5.21 -9.91 9.14
N ASP A 101 -4.60 -10.71 8.26
CA ASP A 101 -3.15 -10.88 8.26
C ASP A 101 -2.43 -9.59 7.87
N MET A 102 -3.00 -8.83 6.92
CA MET A 102 -2.45 -7.53 6.54
C MET A 102 -2.56 -6.53 7.69
N LYS A 103 -3.69 -6.49 8.41
CA LYS A 103 -3.84 -5.68 9.62
C LYS A 103 -2.82 -6.04 10.69
N SER A 104 -2.58 -7.35 10.91
CA SER A 104 -1.54 -7.81 11.84
C SER A 104 -0.15 -7.34 11.43
N ALA A 105 0.21 -7.48 10.14
CA ALA A 105 1.49 -7.02 9.61
C ALA A 105 1.64 -5.49 9.73
N SER A 106 0.59 -4.73 9.40
CA SER A 106 0.56 -3.27 9.56
C SER A 106 0.71 -2.83 11.02
N LYS A 107 0.11 -3.56 11.96
CA LYS A 107 0.28 -3.31 13.40
C LYS A 107 1.72 -3.53 13.85
N GLU A 108 2.37 -4.60 13.40
CA GLU A 108 3.79 -4.86 13.67
C GLU A 108 4.69 -3.78 13.06
N LEU A 109 4.39 -3.37 11.83
CA LEU A 109 5.10 -2.29 11.15
C LEU A 109 4.94 -0.94 11.88
N ALA A 110 3.74 -0.61 12.34
CA ALA A 110 3.49 0.60 13.12
C ALA A 110 4.39 0.67 14.36
N ALA A 111 4.50 -0.44 15.09
CA ALA A 111 5.38 -0.53 16.26
C ALA A 111 6.86 -0.36 15.89
N ILE A 112 7.32 -0.89 14.75
CA ILE A 112 8.69 -0.68 14.26
C ILE A 112 8.92 0.79 13.94
N ILE A 113 8.02 1.43 13.19
CA ILE A 113 8.11 2.85 12.84
C ILE A 113 8.19 3.71 14.10
N ASP A 114 7.32 3.46 15.08
CA ASP A 114 7.29 4.24 16.33
C ASP A 114 8.50 3.98 17.23
N SER A 115 9.21 2.88 17.06
CA SER A 115 10.43 2.58 17.81
C SER A 115 11.67 3.32 17.31
N VAL A 116 11.64 3.82 16.07
CA VAL A 116 12.76 4.51 15.42
C VAL A 116 12.52 6.02 15.21
N ALA A 117 11.29 6.50 15.41
CA ALA A 117 10.90 7.90 15.34
C ALA A 117 11.08 8.62 16.69
#